data_AF-A0A4V3QVT9-F1
#
_entry.id   AF-A0A4V3QVT9-F1
#
_cell.length_a   1.000
_cell.length_b   1.000
_cell.length_c   1.000
_cell.angle_alpha   90.00
_cell.angle_beta   90.00
_cell.angle_gamma   90.00
#
_symmetry.space_group_name_H-M   'P 1'
#
loop_
_entity.id
_entity.type
_entity.pdbx_description
1 polymer ?
#
loop_
_entity_poly.entity_id
_entity_poly.type
_entity_poly.pdbx_seq_one_letter_code
_entity_poly.pdbx_strand_id
1 'polypeptide(L)'
;MRLLSRVLVLLALFLAPPALAQALLTGADMRPSQSLDGAWHWSVDPYRDGKAGFHGGMPGESSRRWSEVNQADALEKNPSALYEFDMQRSPVVHLPGSWIGHAAEMRYYQGLVWYQRNFEARKPAPGTRVFLRFGAADYTADVYLNGKSVGNHRGGFTPFVFDVTELLRDGSNQITVGVDSARTDDDVPPPVTDWETYGGITRSVTLITVPETFVDNAWVRLGRDGRIHADIRIYGSQASNRDFSVRIPALGLTLSGRTGQDGQWTGSAPAPRALKRWSPEAPTLYDVETASGDDVLRDRIGFRTIETRGTQILLNGKPVFLRGISMHEEELGNNPIRAITPAAARALLTEIKLGLNGNFVRLAHYPHSEVMTRMADELGLLVWSEVPVYWRVNWENPKTLADARTQLRENILRDRNRASIALWSVANETPVGDARNAFLRTLIADVRGFDDSRLVTAALLSKREGKVMSIDDPLVADLDVMAINTYNGWYSQDPLADLPGFEWRSPTDKPLIFSEFGADAQAGYHDAASRPHKFSEEFQAEYFRQTLAMAAKVPFLAGMSPWLLKDFRSPRRQHPVFQQGWNRKGLISETGARKQAFYVLAEEYRRRAGSNR
;
A
#
# COMPACT_ATOMS: atom_id res chain seq x y z
N MET A 1 41.24 -36.74 24.46
CA MET A 1 41.59 -36.66 23.02
C MET A 1 40.75 -37.72 22.31
N ARG A 2 39.48 -37.50 21.95
CA ARG A 2 38.96 -36.77 20.76
C ARG A 2 39.75 -37.03 19.47
N LEU A 3 39.09 -37.70 18.51
CA LEU A 3 39.13 -37.66 17.03
C LEU A 3 38.58 -39.07 16.61
N LEU A 4 37.66 -39.32 15.68
CA LEU A 4 37.03 -38.59 14.58
C LEU A 4 36.04 -39.61 13.97
N SER A 5 34.72 -39.43 14.12
CA SER A 5 33.74 -40.14 13.26
C SER A 5 32.95 -39.08 12.51
N ARG A 6 33.30 -38.89 11.24
CA ARG A 6 32.60 -38.03 10.30
C ARG A 6 31.29 -38.71 9.91
N VAL A 7 30.17 -38.18 10.37
CA VAL A 7 28.85 -38.46 9.79
C VAL A 7 28.60 -37.38 8.74
N LEU A 8 28.63 -37.76 7.47
CA LEU A 8 28.06 -36.96 6.38
C LEU A 8 26.54 -36.97 6.55
N VAL A 9 25.97 -35.86 7.02
CA VAL A 9 24.54 -35.59 6.85
C VAL A 9 24.39 -34.96 5.46
N LEU A 10 24.02 -35.79 4.48
CA LEU A 10 23.51 -35.29 3.20
C LEU A 10 22.16 -34.62 3.50
N LEU A 11 22.14 -33.28 3.46
CA LEU A 11 20.92 -32.50 3.39
C LEU A 11 20.27 -32.77 2.01
N ALA A 12 19.34 -33.73 1.98
CA ALA A 12 18.41 -33.84 0.87
C ALA A 12 17.44 -32.65 0.96
N LEU A 13 17.79 -31.55 0.29
CA LEU A 13 16.82 -30.55 -0.12
C LEU A 13 15.79 -31.27 -0.99
N PHE A 14 14.64 -31.60 -0.42
CA PHE A 14 13.44 -31.88 -1.20
C PHE A 14 13.10 -30.59 -1.96
N LEU A 15 13.62 -30.47 -3.17
CA LEU A 15 13.03 -29.63 -4.20
C LEU A 15 11.64 -30.20 -4.46
N ALA A 16 10.65 -29.65 -3.76
CA ALA A 16 9.28 -29.77 -4.24
C ALA A 16 9.27 -29.33 -5.71
N PRO A 17 8.58 -30.05 -6.61
CA PRO A 17 8.36 -29.54 -7.96
C PRO A 17 7.78 -28.12 -7.83
N PRO A 18 8.09 -27.18 -8.73
CA PRO A 18 7.47 -25.87 -8.68
C PRO A 18 5.96 -26.13 -8.80
N ALA A 19 5.24 -26.02 -7.67
CA ALA A 19 3.81 -25.85 -7.71
C ALA A 19 3.59 -24.74 -8.74
N LEU A 20 2.72 -24.96 -9.73
CA LEU A 20 2.26 -23.89 -10.62
C LEU A 20 1.89 -22.73 -9.69
N ALA A 21 2.77 -21.75 -9.59
CA ALA A 21 2.74 -20.76 -8.52
C ALA A 21 1.37 -20.10 -8.56
N GLN A 22 0.67 -20.04 -7.42
CA GLN A 22 -0.67 -19.46 -7.29
C GLN A 22 -0.86 -18.25 -8.23
N ALA A 23 -2.00 -18.23 -8.93
CA ALA A 23 -2.31 -17.14 -9.86
C ALA A 23 -2.21 -15.79 -9.13
N LEU A 24 -1.53 -14.83 -9.76
CA LEU A 24 -1.37 -13.47 -9.26
C LEU A 24 -2.58 -12.62 -9.63
N LEU A 25 -3.14 -12.87 -10.82
CA LEU A 25 -4.26 -12.12 -11.41
C LEU A 25 -3.99 -10.60 -11.39
N THR A 26 -2.84 -10.18 -11.90
CA THR A 26 -2.50 -8.74 -11.91
C THR A 26 -3.52 -7.94 -12.72
N GLY A 27 -3.84 -6.73 -12.26
CA GLY A 27 -4.89 -5.91 -12.88
C GLY A 27 -6.30 -6.52 -12.77
N ALA A 28 -6.54 -7.42 -11.82
CA ALA A 28 -7.85 -8.03 -11.61
C ALA A 28 -8.96 -7.01 -11.35
N ASP A 29 -8.66 -5.86 -10.76
CA ASP A 29 -9.59 -4.75 -10.57
C ASP A 29 -10.13 -4.17 -11.89
N MET A 30 -9.43 -4.38 -13.01
CA MET A 30 -9.83 -3.92 -14.35
C MET A 30 -10.52 -5.00 -15.18
N ARG A 31 -10.58 -6.24 -14.70
CA ARG A 31 -11.22 -7.34 -15.42
C ARG A 31 -12.75 -7.24 -15.28
N PRO A 32 -13.51 -7.78 -16.25
CA PRO A 32 -14.95 -7.93 -16.10
C PRO A 32 -15.25 -8.63 -14.77
N SER A 33 -16.09 -7.99 -13.97
CA SER A 33 -16.32 -8.41 -12.60
C SER A 33 -17.74 -8.14 -12.14
N GLN A 34 -18.19 -8.95 -11.19
CA GLN A 34 -19.38 -8.69 -10.40
C GLN A 34 -18.93 -8.14 -9.05
N SER A 35 -19.37 -6.94 -8.70
CA SER A 35 -19.13 -6.38 -7.38
C SER A 35 -19.96 -7.10 -6.32
N LEU A 36 -19.31 -7.40 -5.20
CA LEU A 36 -19.91 -7.86 -3.95
C LEU A 36 -19.80 -6.77 -2.86
N ASP A 37 -19.70 -5.50 -3.27
CA ASP A 37 -19.86 -4.34 -2.37
C ASP A 37 -21.34 -4.12 -2.03
N GLY A 38 -21.62 -3.22 -1.10
CA GLY A 38 -22.97 -2.89 -0.64
C GLY A 38 -23.30 -3.47 0.73
N ALA A 39 -24.55 -3.87 0.95
CA ALA A 39 -25.06 -4.30 2.23
C ALA A 39 -24.57 -5.69 2.66
N TRP A 40 -24.00 -5.80 3.85
CA TRP A 40 -23.60 -7.04 4.51
C TRP A 40 -24.09 -7.05 5.96
N HIS A 41 -24.52 -8.20 6.46
CA HIS A 41 -24.73 -8.40 7.88
C HIS A 41 -23.39 -8.53 8.59
N TRP A 42 -23.29 -8.05 9.82
CA TRP A 42 -22.06 -8.16 10.61
C TRP A 42 -22.30 -8.51 12.08
N SER A 43 -21.36 -9.24 12.68
CA SER A 43 -21.44 -9.73 14.06
C SER A 43 -20.07 -9.68 14.74
N VAL A 44 -20.00 -9.10 15.93
CA VAL A 44 -18.77 -9.01 16.75
C VAL A 44 -18.53 -10.33 17.48
N ASP A 45 -17.28 -10.82 17.49
CA ASP A 45 -16.89 -12.09 18.11
C ASP A 45 -15.57 -11.94 18.90
N PRO A 46 -15.59 -11.26 20.06
CA PRO A 46 -14.37 -10.87 20.78
C PRO A 46 -13.54 -12.05 21.28
N TYR A 47 -14.19 -13.18 21.57
CA TYR A 47 -13.54 -14.40 22.05
C TYR A 47 -13.30 -15.43 20.96
N ARG A 48 -13.57 -15.09 19.69
CA ARG A 48 -13.37 -15.97 18.54
C ARG A 48 -14.12 -17.29 18.71
N ASP A 49 -15.26 -17.26 19.38
CA ASP A 49 -16.08 -18.45 19.62
C ASP A 49 -16.55 -19.05 18.30
N GLY A 50 -16.80 -18.17 17.32
CA GLY A 50 -17.05 -18.55 15.95
C GLY A 50 -15.92 -19.40 15.37
N LYS A 51 -14.64 -19.14 15.67
CA LYS A 51 -13.50 -19.88 15.11
C LYS A 51 -13.01 -21.05 15.97
N ALA A 52 -13.03 -20.89 17.28
CA ALA A 52 -12.30 -21.74 18.23
C ALA A 52 -13.21 -22.51 19.20
N GLY A 53 -14.53 -22.31 19.14
CA GLY A 53 -15.51 -23.01 19.98
C GLY A 53 -15.16 -23.06 21.47
N PHE A 54 -15.78 -24.00 22.19
CA PHE A 54 -15.44 -24.25 23.58
C PHE A 54 -14.10 -25.01 23.69
N HIS A 55 -13.20 -24.54 24.57
CA HIS A 55 -11.84 -25.08 24.78
C HIS A 55 -10.89 -25.07 23.56
N GLY A 56 -11.13 -24.21 22.56
CA GLY A 56 -10.21 -24.04 21.43
C GLY A 56 -10.35 -25.06 20.30
N GLY A 57 -11.41 -25.89 20.34
CA GLY A 57 -11.73 -26.87 19.29
C GLY A 57 -12.42 -26.27 18.07
N MET A 58 -12.94 -27.15 17.20
CA MET A 58 -13.82 -26.69 16.13
C MET A 58 -15.15 -26.20 16.72
N PRO A 59 -15.70 -25.07 16.24
CA PRO A 59 -16.97 -24.55 16.73
C PRO A 59 -18.10 -25.53 16.40
N GLY A 60 -18.98 -25.73 17.38
CA GLY A 60 -20.26 -26.39 17.18
C GLY A 60 -21.17 -25.57 16.26
N GLU A 61 -22.25 -26.20 15.79
CA GLU A 61 -23.24 -25.56 14.91
C GLU A 61 -23.82 -24.27 15.54
N SER A 62 -23.99 -24.25 16.86
CA SER A 62 -24.51 -23.11 17.62
C SER A 62 -23.66 -21.84 17.55
N SER A 63 -22.38 -21.94 17.21
CA SER A 63 -21.43 -20.82 17.17
C SER A 63 -20.82 -20.60 15.77
N ARG A 64 -21.00 -21.56 14.86
CA ARG A 64 -20.36 -21.59 13.54
C ARG A 64 -21.03 -20.63 12.54
N ARG A 65 -20.59 -19.37 12.56
CA ARG A 65 -21.16 -18.25 11.78
C ARG A 65 -21.10 -18.37 10.26
N TRP A 66 -20.21 -19.21 9.71
CA TRP A 66 -20.11 -19.45 8.26
C TRP A 66 -20.99 -20.57 7.74
N SER A 67 -21.78 -21.22 8.60
CA SER A 67 -22.68 -22.30 8.17
C SER A 67 -23.81 -21.75 7.30
N GLU A 68 -24.22 -22.52 6.29
CA GLU A 68 -25.38 -22.20 5.45
C GLU A 68 -26.71 -22.51 6.15
N VAL A 69 -26.88 -21.99 7.36
CA VAL A 69 -28.09 -22.16 8.15
C VAL A 69 -28.78 -20.82 8.29
N ASN A 70 -30.07 -20.79 7.96
CA ASN A 70 -30.98 -19.74 8.42
C ASN A 70 -31.42 -20.11 9.84
N GLN A 71 -31.00 -19.32 10.83
CA GLN A 71 -31.25 -19.62 12.24
C GLN A 71 -32.75 -19.59 12.55
N ALA A 72 -33.52 -18.68 11.94
CA ALA A 72 -34.96 -18.59 12.13
C ALA A 72 -35.67 -19.86 11.62
N ASP A 73 -35.36 -20.30 10.40
CA ASP A 73 -35.95 -21.52 9.82
C ASP A 73 -35.55 -22.77 10.60
N ALA A 74 -34.32 -22.81 11.12
CA ALA A 74 -33.83 -23.91 11.94
C ALA A 74 -34.56 -23.99 13.30
N LEU A 75 -34.80 -22.85 13.95
CA LEU A 75 -35.55 -22.75 15.19
C LEU A 75 -37.04 -23.08 15.00
N GLU A 76 -37.64 -22.73 13.86
CA GLU A 76 -39.02 -23.10 13.55
C GLU A 76 -39.16 -24.62 13.40
N LYS A 77 -38.21 -25.27 12.71
CA LYS A 77 -38.20 -26.74 12.53
C LYS A 77 -37.85 -27.50 13.80
N ASN A 78 -36.97 -26.95 14.63
CA ASN A 78 -36.57 -27.52 15.91
C ASN A 78 -36.45 -26.41 16.98
N PRO A 79 -37.51 -26.17 17.77
CA PRO A 79 -37.50 -25.15 18.82
C PRO A 79 -36.46 -25.37 19.92
N SER A 80 -35.87 -26.56 20.00
CA SER A 80 -34.79 -26.90 20.95
C SER A 80 -33.38 -26.72 20.36
N ALA A 81 -33.26 -26.37 19.07
CA ALA A 81 -31.96 -26.04 18.49
C ALA A 81 -31.39 -24.78 19.16
N LEU A 82 -30.08 -24.76 19.37
CA LEU A 82 -29.38 -23.63 20.00
C LEU A 82 -28.49 -22.93 18.96
N TYR A 83 -28.65 -21.62 18.86
CA TYR A 83 -27.76 -20.74 18.12
C TYR A 83 -27.46 -19.51 18.99
N GLU A 84 -26.18 -19.23 19.21
CA GLU A 84 -25.69 -18.06 19.96
C GLU A 84 -25.37 -16.88 19.03
N PHE A 85 -25.81 -16.97 17.78
CA PHE A 85 -25.71 -15.95 16.74
C PHE A 85 -26.91 -16.04 15.80
N ASP A 86 -27.21 -14.96 15.09
CA ASP A 86 -28.13 -14.95 13.94
C ASP A 86 -27.61 -13.94 12.93
N MET A 87 -26.94 -14.41 11.87
CA MET A 87 -26.33 -13.52 10.89
C MET A 87 -27.41 -12.80 10.07
N GLN A 88 -28.54 -13.43 9.76
CA GLN A 88 -29.58 -12.83 8.92
C GLN A 88 -30.36 -11.72 9.62
N ARG A 89 -30.40 -11.74 10.96
CA ARG A 89 -30.99 -10.67 11.78
C ARG A 89 -29.96 -9.74 12.40
N SER A 90 -28.67 -9.97 12.16
CA SER A 90 -27.60 -9.08 12.62
C SER A 90 -27.67 -7.72 11.91
N PRO A 91 -27.15 -6.64 12.52
CA PRO A 91 -27.09 -5.33 11.89
C PRO A 91 -26.42 -5.35 10.52
N VAL A 92 -26.82 -4.42 9.65
CA VAL A 92 -26.31 -4.33 8.27
C VAL A 92 -25.39 -3.12 8.15
N VAL A 93 -24.30 -3.29 7.41
CA VAL A 93 -23.39 -2.20 7.03
C VAL A 93 -23.12 -2.20 5.53
N HIS A 94 -22.76 -1.03 4.99
CA HIS A 94 -22.30 -0.92 3.60
C HIS A 94 -20.78 -1.05 3.55
N LEU A 95 -20.30 -2.07 2.83
CA LEU A 95 -18.89 -2.29 2.53
C LEU A 95 -18.57 -1.84 1.09
N PRO A 96 -17.31 -1.44 0.81
CA PRO A 96 -16.16 -1.45 1.71
C PRO A 96 -16.12 -0.30 2.71
N GLY A 97 -15.44 -0.53 3.84
CA GLY A 97 -15.22 0.46 4.90
C GLY A 97 -14.78 -0.23 6.20
N SER A 98 -14.01 0.49 7.01
CA SER A 98 -13.61 0.01 8.34
C SER A 98 -14.80 -0.04 9.31
N TRP A 99 -14.73 -0.96 10.28
CA TRP A 99 -15.74 -1.11 11.33
C TRP A 99 -15.96 0.13 12.19
N ILE A 100 -15.03 1.10 12.17
CA ILE A 100 -15.20 2.36 12.91
C ILE A 100 -16.46 3.09 12.42
N GLY A 101 -16.87 2.86 11.17
CA GLY A 101 -18.13 3.35 10.61
C GLY A 101 -19.37 2.53 10.93
N HIS A 102 -19.25 1.36 11.57
CA HIS A 102 -20.39 0.47 11.81
C HIS A 102 -21.20 0.87 13.04
N ALA A 103 -20.52 1.22 14.14
CA ALA A 103 -21.11 1.73 15.37
C ALA A 103 -20.07 2.52 16.19
N ALA A 104 -20.50 3.41 17.08
CA ALA A 104 -19.60 4.32 17.80
C ALA A 104 -18.60 3.57 18.72
N GLU A 105 -19.03 2.48 19.32
CA GLU A 105 -18.26 1.59 20.18
C GLU A 105 -17.17 0.82 19.41
N MET A 106 -17.28 0.70 18.08
CA MET A 106 -16.31 -0.04 17.27
C MET A 106 -15.01 0.72 17.05
N ARG A 107 -14.93 2.01 17.42
CA ARG A 107 -13.73 2.83 17.21
C ARG A 107 -12.47 2.22 17.84
N TYR A 108 -12.59 1.67 19.04
CA TYR A 108 -11.47 1.07 19.77
C TYR A 108 -11.51 -0.46 19.78
N TYR A 109 -12.47 -1.05 19.09
CA TYR A 109 -12.55 -2.49 18.98
C TYR A 109 -11.33 -3.01 18.22
N GLN A 110 -10.69 -4.04 18.76
CA GLN A 110 -9.62 -4.80 18.12
C GLN A 110 -9.87 -6.28 18.40
N GLY A 111 -10.26 -7.02 17.37
CA GLY A 111 -10.69 -8.40 17.50
C GLY A 111 -11.36 -8.90 16.23
N LEU A 112 -12.15 -9.97 16.35
CA LEU A 112 -12.80 -10.61 15.22
C LEU A 112 -14.21 -10.06 14.98
N VAL A 113 -14.47 -9.63 13.74
CA VAL A 113 -15.81 -9.34 13.23
C VAL A 113 -16.13 -10.26 12.06
N TRP A 114 -17.32 -10.83 12.09
CA TRP A 114 -17.87 -11.62 11.00
C TRP A 114 -18.73 -10.76 10.08
N TYR A 115 -18.57 -10.95 8.78
CA TYR A 115 -19.39 -10.35 7.73
C TYR A 115 -20.07 -11.45 6.93
N GLN A 116 -21.35 -11.32 6.62
CA GLN A 116 -22.07 -12.27 5.78
C GLN A 116 -22.99 -11.56 4.79
N ARG A 117 -23.03 -12.05 3.56
CA ARG A 117 -24.07 -11.69 2.59
C ARG A 117 -24.45 -12.88 1.73
N ASN A 118 -25.66 -12.83 1.22
CA ASN A 118 -26.08 -13.64 0.09
C ASN A 118 -25.89 -12.85 -1.21
N PHE A 119 -25.64 -13.54 -2.31
CA PHE A 119 -25.54 -12.95 -3.64
C PHE A 119 -25.96 -13.96 -4.70
N GLU A 120 -26.53 -13.45 -5.79
CA GLU A 120 -26.85 -14.28 -6.96
C GLU A 120 -25.60 -14.43 -7.83
N ALA A 121 -25.31 -15.66 -8.24
CA ALA A 121 -24.29 -15.96 -9.22
C ALA A 121 -24.75 -17.12 -10.13
N ARG A 122 -24.06 -17.27 -11.25
CA ARG A 122 -24.22 -18.44 -12.12
C ARG A 122 -23.05 -19.38 -11.89
N LYS A 123 -23.30 -20.67 -12.01
CA LYS A 123 -22.23 -21.65 -12.10
C LYS A 123 -21.32 -21.27 -13.28
N PRO A 124 -19.99 -21.28 -13.09
CA PRO A 124 -19.07 -20.96 -14.17
C PRO A 124 -19.31 -21.85 -15.39
N ALA A 125 -19.29 -21.27 -16.58
CA ALA A 125 -19.40 -22.05 -17.82
C ALA A 125 -18.17 -22.95 -17.98
N PRO A 126 -18.29 -24.13 -18.63
CA PRO A 126 -17.12 -24.97 -18.94
C PRO A 126 -16.02 -24.15 -19.65
N GLY A 127 -14.77 -24.32 -19.20
CA GLY A 127 -13.64 -23.58 -19.73
C GLY A 127 -13.48 -22.16 -19.18
N THR A 128 -14.18 -21.80 -18.10
CA THR A 128 -13.99 -20.54 -17.37
C THR A 128 -13.64 -20.78 -15.91
N ARG A 129 -12.91 -19.85 -15.31
CA ARG A 129 -12.58 -19.82 -13.89
C ARG A 129 -13.12 -18.54 -13.27
N VAL A 130 -13.49 -18.63 -12.00
CA VAL A 130 -13.97 -17.49 -11.22
C VAL A 130 -13.14 -17.34 -9.96
N PHE A 131 -12.62 -16.14 -9.76
CA PHE A 131 -11.82 -15.77 -8.60
C PHE A 131 -12.59 -14.78 -7.72
N LEU A 132 -12.64 -15.05 -6.43
CA LEU A 132 -13.08 -14.10 -5.42
C LEU A 132 -11.88 -13.21 -5.04
N ARG A 133 -12.02 -11.90 -5.22
CA ARG A 133 -10.98 -10.91 -4.97
C ARG A 133 -11.39 -9.95 -3.86
N PHE A 134 -10.46 -9.70 -2.94
CA PHE A 134 -10.54 -8.63 -1.95
C PHE A 134 -9.48 -7.58 -2.27
N GLY A 135 -9.84 -6.30 -2.24
CA GLY A 135 -8.87 -5.22 -2.40
C GLY A 135 -7.96 -5.04 -1.17
N ALA A 136 -8.50 -5.30 0.02
CA ALA A 136 -7.82 -5.35 1.32
C ALA A 136 -8.84 -5.70 2.44
N ALA A 137 -8.37 -6.37 3.48
CA ALA A 137 -9.08 -6.56 4.74
C ALA A 137 -8.07 -6.50 5.90
N ASP A 138 -8.30 -5.63 6.89
CA ASP A 138 -7.32 -5.36 7.97
C ASP A 138 -7.76 -6.07 9.28
N TYR A 139 -7.00 -7.02 9.84
CA TYR A 139 -5.63 -7.43 9.48
C TYR A 139 -5.53 -8.83 8.87
N THR A 140 -6.22 -9.81 9.46
CA THR A 140 -6.36 -11.16 8.89
C THR A 140 -7.78 -11.39 8.43
N ALA A 141 -7.94 -12.17 7.36
CA ALA A 141 -9.24 -12.53 6.83
C ALA A 141 -9.34 -14.04 6.61
N ASP A 142 -10.35 -14.68 7.18
CA ASP A 142 -10.74 -16.06 6.88
C ASP A 142 -12.02 -16.04 6.05
N VAL A 143 -11.98 -16.66 4.87
CA VAL A 143 -13.05 -16.57 3.88
C VAL A 143 -13.73 -17.91 3.70
N TYR A 144 -15.06 -17.88 3.70
CA TYR A 144 -15.93 -19.02 3.49
C TYR A 144 -16.95 -18.72 2.40
N LEU A 145 -17.24 -19.71 1.55
CA LEU A 145 -18.26 -19.66 0.51
C LEU A 145 -19.11 -20.92 0.60
N ASN A 146 -20.43 -20.75 0.72
CA ASN A 146 -21.40 -21.83 0.85
C ASN A 146 -20.96 -22.84 1.93
N GLY A 147 -20.65 -22.34 3.13
CA GLY A 147 -20.23 -23.16 4.28
C GLY A 147 -18.81 -23.75 4.21
N LYS A 148 -18.11 -23.61 3.09
CA LYS A 148 -16.78 -24.21 2.87
C LYS A 148 -15.68 -23.16 3.00
N SER A 149 -14.58 -23.52 3.65
CA SER A 149 -13.39 -22.67 3.73
C SER A 149 -12.78 -22.49 2.34
N VAL A 150 -12.52 -21.24 1.97
CA VAL A 150 -11.90 -20.83 0.71
C VAL A 150 -10.40 -20.58 0.90
N GLY A 151 -10.04 -19.96 2.03
CA GLY A 151 -8.65 -19.63 2.35
C GLY A 151 -8.55 -18.52 3.38
N ASN A 152 -7.32 -18.10 3.65
CA ASN A 152 -7.02 -17.01 4.57
C ASN A 152 -5.96 -16.06 4.00
N HIS A 153 -5.99 -14.80 4.44
CA HIS A 153 -4.98 -13.79 4.12
C HIS A 153 -4.52 -13.05 5.39
N ARG A 154 -3.27 -12.59 5.37
CA ARG A 154 -2.65 -11.75 6.41
C ARG A 154 -2.00 -10.55 5.73
N GLY A 155 -2.33 -9.36 6.21
CA GLY A 155 -1.83 -8.09 5.68
C GLY A 155 -2.98 -7.14 5.33
N GLY A 156 -3.09 -6.03 6.07
CA GLY A 156 -4.27 -5.15 5.98
C GLY A 156 -4.36 -4.21 4.78
N PHE A 157 -3.43 -4.31 3.82
CA PHE A 157 -3.16 -3.24 2.85
C PHE A 157 -2.98 -3.71 1.41
N THR A 158 -2.96 -5.01 1.18
CA THR A 158 -2.68 -5.62 -0.13
C THR A 158 -3.84 -6.48 -0.58
N PRO A 159 -4.06 -6.60 -1.91
CA PRO A 159 -5.15 -7.42 -2.44
C PRO A 159 -4.79 -8.91 -2.39
N PHE A 160 -5.83 -9.76 -2.37
CA PHE A 160 -5.69 -11.21 -2.47
C PHE A 160 -6.86 -11.83 -3.23
N VAL A 161 -6.62 -13.00 -3.81
CA VAL A 161 -7.57 -13.72 -4.66
C VAL A 161 -7.64 -15.21 -4.29
N PHE A 162 -8.82 -15.79 -4.42
CA PHE A 162 -9.06 -17.21 -4.26
C PHE A 162 -9.86 -17.75 -5.45
N ASP A 163 -9.45 -18.91 -5.98
CA ASP A 163 -10.25 -19.62 -6.97
C ASP A 163 -11.48 -20.23 -6.29
N VAL A 164 -12.67 -19.83 -6.74
CA VAL A 164 -13.96 -20.30 -6.22
C VAL A 164 -14.79 -21.00 -7.30
N THR A 165 -14.17 -21.38 -8.41
CA THR A 165 -14.84 -21.97 -9.59
C THR A 165 -15.71 -23.16 -9.21
N GLU A 166 -15.17 -24.08 -8.42
CA GLU A 166 -15.85 -25.31 -8.00
C GLU A 166 -16.82 -25.13 -6.81
N LEU A 167 -16.84 -23.94 -6.21
CA LEU A 167 -17.64 -23.63 -5.01
C LEU A 167 -18.91 -22.84 -5.33
N LEU A 168 -18.94 -22.15 -6.48
CA LEU A 168 -20.11 -21.40 -6.93
C LEU A 168 -21.22 -22.33 -7.45
N ARG A 169 -22.45 -22.01 -7.08
CA ARG A 169 -23.67 -22.66 -7.57
C ARG A 169 -24.56 -21.68 -8.34
N ASP A 170 -25.47 -22.21 -9.15
CA ASP A 170 -26.52 -21.39 -9.76
C ASP A 170 -27.47 -20.85 -8.69
N GLY A 171 -27.80 -19.56 -8.80
CA GLY A 171 -28.70 -18.87 -7.90
C GLY A 171 -27.98 -18.29 -6.67
N SER A 172 -28.62 -18.41 -5.51
CA SER A 172 -28.16 -17.81 -4.27
C SER A 172 -26.93 -18.51 -3.71
N ASN A 173 -25.86 -17.75 -3.47
CA ASN A 173 -24.63 -18.16 -2.81
C ASN A 173 -24.44 -17.32 -1.53
N GLN A 174 -23.83 -17.92 -0.50
CA GLN A 174 -23.52 -17.23 0.75
C GLN A 174 -22.01 -17.08 0.91
N ILE A 175 -21.55 -15.85 1.12
CA ILE A 175 -20.17 -15.56 1.51
C ILE A 175 -20.14 -15.12 2.97
N THR A 176 -19.19 -15.67 3.72
CA THR A 176 -18.89 -15.26 5.10
C THR A 176 -17.41 -14.99 5.24
N VAL A 177 -17.06 -13.88 5.89
CA VAL A 177 -15.68 -13.44 6.10
C VAL A 177 -15.49 -13.09 7.56
N GLY A 178 -14.56 -13.76 8.23
CA GLY A 178 -14.09 -13.35 9.55
C GLY A 178 -12.87 -12.45 9.41
N VAL A 179 -12.94 -11.21 9.87
CA VAL A 179 -11.80 -10.26 9.86
C VAL A 179 -11.35 -10.00 11.30
N ASP A 180 -10.10 -10.33 11.61
CA ASP A 180 -9.48 -10.06 12.90
C ASP A 180 -8.39 -9.00 12.77
N SER A 181 -8.58 -7.86 13.45
CA SER A 181 -7.61 -6.75 13.46
C SER A 181 -6.63 -6.78 14.63
N ALA A 182 -6.76 -7.75 15.55
CA ALA A 182 -5.83 -7.86 16.67
C ALA A 182 -4.45 -8.23 16.13
N ARG A 183 -3.46 -7.39 16.44
CA ARG A 183 -2.05 -7.58 16.04
C ARG A 183 -1.23 -8.09 17.21
N THR A 184 -0.13 -8.76 16.89
CA THR A 184 0.92 -9.24 17.79
C THR A 184 2.25 -8.59 17.42
N ASP A 185 3.26 -8.69 18.29
CA ASP A 185 4.60 -8.15 18.02
C ASP A 185 5.31 -8.80 16.82
N ASP A 186 4.78 -9.94 16.34
CA ASP A 186 5.29 -10.66 15.18
C ASP A 186 4.63 -10.21 13.86
N ASP A 187 3.62 -9.34 13.91
CA ASP A 187 2.91 -8.85 12.75
C ASP A 187 3.59 -7.63 12.10
N VAL A 188 3.24 -7.36 10.83
CA VAL A 188 3.75 -6.23 10.06
C VAL A 188 2.56 -5.38 9.60
N PRO A 189 2.26 -4.25 10.28
CA PRO A 189 3.00 -3.64 11.40
C PRO A 189 2.75 -4.33 12.75
N PRO A 190 3.59 -4.08 13.76
CA PRO A 190 3.31 -4.45 15.15
C PRO A 190 2.11 -3.65 15.71
N PRO A 191 1.61 -3.96 16.93
CA PRO A 191 0.38 -3.35 17.45
C PRO A 191 0.48 -1.84 17.66
N VAL A 192 1.67 -1.32 17.95
CA VAL A 192 1.90 0.09 18.26
C VAL A 192 2.37 0.83 17.01
N THR A 193 1.52 1.71 16.48
CA THR A 193 1.79 2.58 15.33
C THR A 193 1.31 4.01 15.61
N ASP A 194 1.61 4.96 14.72
CA ASP A 194 1.11 6.35 14.86
C ASP A 194 -0.19 6.62 14.10
N TRP A 195 -0.90 5.60 13.60
CA TRP A 195 -2.20 5.74 12.93
C TRP A 195 -3.26 4.85 13.57
N GLU A 196 -4.53 5.11 13.26
CA GLU A 196 -5.67 4.35 13.77
C GLU A 196 -5.75 2.93 13.19
N THR A 197 -6.19 1.97 14.00
CA THR A 197 -6.43 0.59 13.53
C THR A 197 -7.80 0.50 12.86
N TYR A 198 -7.80 0.61 11.53
CA TYR A 198 -8.99 0.54 10.70
C TYR A 198 -9.35 -0.91 10.33
N GLY A 199 -9.80 -1.70 11.31
CA GLY A 199 -10.21 -3.09 11.09
C GLY A 199 -11.42 -3.24 10.16
N GLY A 200 -11.53 -4.38 9.46
CA GLY A 200 -12.66 -4.71 8.57
C GLY A 200 -12.29 -4.86 7.10
N ILE A 201 -13.31 -5.00 6.24
CA ILE A 201 -13.13 -5.10 4.78
C ILE A 201 -13.05 -3.68 4.19
N THR A 202 -11.83 -3.16 4.08
CA THR A 202 -11.56 -1.75 3.79
C THR A 202 -11.53 -1.40 2.31
N ARG A 203 -11.52 -2.39 1.40
CA ARG A 203 -11.60 -2.18 -0.05
C ARG A 203 -12.48 -3.22 -0.72
N SER A 204 -12.90 -2.94 -1.95
CA SER A 204 -13.94 -3.69 -2.66
C SER A 204 -13.73 -5.21 -2.71
N VAL A 205 -14.85 -5.93 -2.70
CA VAL A 205 -14.93 -7.38 -2.90
C VAL A 205 -15.57 -7.65 -4.27
N THR A 206 -14.97 -8.51 -5.07
CA THR A 206 -15.42 -8.75 -6.46
C THR A 206 -15.28 -10.22 -6.87
N LEU A 207 -16.15 -10.69 -7.76
CA LEU A 207 -15.95 -11.94 -8.50
C LEU A 207 -15.40 -11.61 -9.87
N ILE A 208 -14.26 -12.21 -10.21
CA ILE A 208 -13.55 -12.01 -11.48
C ILE A 208 -13.67 -13.28 -12.31
N THR A 209 -14.27 -13.18 -13.49
CA THR A 209 -14.37 -14.32 -14.42
C THR A 209 -13.30 -14.21 -15.50
N VAL A 210 -12.57 -15.30 -15.72
CA VAL A 210 -11.54 -15.42 -16.77
C VAL A 210 -11.69 -16.76 -17.50
N PRO A 211 -11.15 -16.90 -18.72
CA PRO A 211 -11.02 -18.21 -19.35
C PRO A 211 -10.14 -19.16 -18.52
N GLU A 212 -10.24 -20.47 -18.76
CA GLU A 212 -9.44 -21.52 -18.10
C GLU A 212 -7.93 -21.26 -18.16
N THR A 213 -7.48 -20.73 -19.30
CA THR A 213 -6.10 -20.26 -19.51
C THR A 213 -6.13 -18.77 -19.85
N PHE A 214 -5.44 -17.96 -19.04
CA PHE A 214 -5.56 -16.50 -19.06
C PHE A 214 -4.20 -15.82 -18.84
N VAL A 215 -4.14 -14.51 -19.15
CA VAL A 215 -2.99 -13.64 -18.88
C VAL A 215 -2.96 -13.32 -17.38
N ASP A 216 -2.09 -14.00 -16.65
CA ASP A 216 -1.91 -13.83 -15.20
C ASP A 216 -1.14 -12.54 -14.86
N ASN A 217 -0.12 -12.26 -15.67
CA ASN A 217 0.69 -11.06 -15.53
C ASN A 217 1.19 -10.52 -16.86
N ALA A 218 1.17 -9.20 -16.99
CA ALA A 218 1.80 -8.47 -18.08
C ALA A 218 2.48 -7.20 -17.55
N TRP A 219 3.81 -7.26 -17.37
CA TRP A 219 4.61 -6.11 -16.94
C TRP A 219 5.26 -5.46 -18.15
N VAL A 220 4.84 -4.24 -18.50
CA VAL A 220 5.29 -3.54 -19.71
C VAL A 220 5.90 -2.20 -19.30
N ARG A 221 7.16 -1.95 -19.67
CA ARG A 221 7.92 -0.78 -19.19
C ARG A 221 8.96 -0.29 -20.19
N LEU A 222 9.41 0.95 -20.00
CA LEU A 222 10.55 1.50 -20.72
C LEU A 222 11.84 1.21 -19.95
N GLY A 223 12.77 0.51 -20.58
CA GLY A 223 14.11 0.27 -20.06
C GLY A 223 15.05 1.46 -20.27
N ARG A 224 16.13 1.50 -19.49
CA ARG A 224 17.21 2.52 -19.62
C ARG A 224 17.99 2.38 -20.94
N ASP A 225 17.90 1.23 -21.59
CA ASP A 225 18.40 0.95 -22.93
C ASP A 225 17.54 1.55 -24.06
N GLY A 226 16.47 2.27 -23.73
CA GLY A 226 15.57 2.90 -24.71
C GLY A 226 14.62 1.92 -25.39
N ARG A 227 14.42 0.73 -24.81
CA ARG A 227 13.52 -0.31 -25.33
C ARG A 227 12.27 -0.44 -24.46
N ILE A 228 11.15 -0.80 -25.07
CA ILE A 228 9.96 -1.24 -24.32
C ILE A 228 10.12 -2.73 -24.07
N HIS A 229 10.22 -3.10 -22.79
CA HIS A 229 10.31 -4.48 -22.31
C HIS A 229 8.93 -4.98 -21.88
N ALA A 230 8.67 -6.26 -22.08
CA ALA A 230 7.47 -6.93 -21.65
C ALA A 230 7.80 -8.30 -21.02
N ASP A 231 7.30 -8.52 -19.80
CA ASP A 231 7.35 -9.79 -19.09
C ASP A 231 5.92 -10.32 -18.93
N ILE A 232 5.63 -11.41 -19.62
CA ILE A 232 4.30 -11.99 -19.76
C ILE A 232 4.26 -13.34 -19.05
N ARG A 233 3.19 -13.57 -18.30
CA ARG A 233 2.85 -14.87 -17.72
C ARG A 233 1.43 -15.24 -18.09
N ILE A 234 1.29 -16.39 -18.72
CA ILE A 234 0.01 -17.06 -18.92
C ILE A 234 -0.12 -18.13 -17.83
N TYR A 235 -1.31 -18.23 -17.24
CA TYR A 235 -1.65 -19.26 -16.27
C TYR A 235 -2.78 -20.13 -16.81
N GLY A 236 -2.68 -21.45 -16.61
CA GLY A 236 -3.69 -22.43 -17.01
C GLY A 236 -3.08 -23.69 -17.60
N SER A 237 -3.91 -24.71 -17.82
CA SER A 237 -3.48 -26.01 -18.36
C SER A 237 -2.83 -25.92 -19.75
N GLN A 238 -3.15 -24.87 -20.52
CA GLN A 238 -2.59 -24.62 -21.84
C GLN A 238 -1.61 -23.44 -21.85
N ALA A 239 -0.97 -23.11 -20.73
CA ALA A 239 -0.06 -21.96 -20.66
C ALA A 239 1.25 -22.16 -21.46
N SER A 240 1.70 -23.39 -21.66
CA SER A 240 2.96 -23.73 -22.34
C SER A 240 2.87 -23.55 -23.86
N ASN A 241 3.91 -22.97 -24.46
CA ASN A 241 4.03 -22.77 -25.91
C ASN A 241 2.80 -22.08 -26.54
N ARG A 242 2.20 -21.16 -25.78
CA ARG A 242 0.95 -20.50 -26.13
C ARG A 242 1.23 -19.16 -26.78
N ASP A 243 0.53 -18.89 -27.88
CA ASP A 243 0.61 -17.63 -28.59
C ASP A 243 0.04 -16.48 -27.74
N PHE A 244 0.72 -15.33 -27.78
CA PHE A 244 0.25 -14.10 -27.15
C PHE A 244 0.61 -12.88 -28.00
N SER A 245 -0.03 -11.75 -27.70
CA SER A 245 0.38 -10.43 -28.21
C SER A 245 0.21 -9.34 -27.16
N VAL A 246 1.13 -8.37 -27.17
CA VAL A 246 1.06 -7.10 -26.43
C VAL A 246 1.00 -5.99 -27.46
N ARG A 247 -0.09 -5.22 -27.46
CA ARG A 247 -0.35 -4.16 -28.43
C ARG A 247 -0.41 -2.81 -27.73
N ILE A 248 0.26 -1.82 -28.32
CA ILE A 248 0.17 -0.40 -27.95
C ILE A 248 -0.30 0.37 -29.19
N PRO A 249 -1.62 0.44 -29.46
CA PRO A 249 -2.13 0.91 -30.73
C PRO A 249 -1.67 2.32 -31.11
N ALA A 250 -1.66 3.26 -30.16
CA ALA A 250 -1.26 4.65 -30.40
C ALA A 250 0.24 4.81 -30.74
N LEU A 251 1.06 3.76 -30.55
CA LEU A 251 2.47 3.73 -30.96
C LEU A 251 2.73 2.84 -32.19
N GLY A 252 1.70 2.17 -32.72
CA GLY A 252 1.86 1.17 -33.78
C GLY A 252 2.77 0.02 -33.39
N LEU A 253 2.88 -0.29 -32.08
CA LEU A 253 3.77 -1.33 -31.56
C LEU A 253 2.99 -2.60 -31.22
N THR A 254 3.49 -3.73 -31.69
CA THR A 254 3.04 -5.07 -31.31
C THR A 254 4.26 -5.92 -30.96
N LEU A 255 4.26 -6.51 -29.76
CA LEU A 255 5.15 -7.62 -29.40
C LEU A 255 4.31 -8.90 -29.44
N SER A 256 4.78 -9.94 -30.11
CA SER A 256 4.09 -11.23 -30.18
C SER A 256 5.08 -12.37 -30.11
N GLY A 257 4.65 -13.50 -29.57
CA GLY A 257 5.50 -14.67 -29.45
C GLY A 257 4.75 -15.85 -28.85
N ARG A 258 5.53 -16.84 -28.42
CA ARG A 258 5.05 -18.01 -27.68
C ARG A 258 5.70 -18.06 -26.32
N THR A 259 4.92 -18.43 -25.30
CA THR A 259 5.44 -18.68 -23.95
C THR A 259 6.36 -19.90 -23.90
N GLY A 260 7.25 -19.91 -22.92
CA GLY A 260 8.05 -21.08 -22.56
C GLY A 260 7.21 -22.19 -21.93
N GLN A 261 7.88 -23.26 -21.52
CA GLN A 261 7.22 -24.42 -20.91
C GLN A 261 6.51 -24.09 -19.58
N ASP A 262 6.96 -23.04 -18.90
CA ASP A 262 6.43 -22.53 -17.64
C ASP A 262 5.34 -21.46 -17.83
N GLY A 263 4.92 -21.20 -19.07
CA GLY A 263 3.93 -20.18 -19.39
C GLY A 263 4.47 -18.74 -19.34
N GLN A 264 5.78 -18.55 -19.27
CA GLN A 264 6.39 -17.22 -19.21
C GLN A 264 7.04 -16.82 -20.54
N TRP A 265 7.10 -15.52 -20.81
CA TRP A 265 7.87 -14.95 -21.90
C TRP A 265 8.43 -13.60 -21.50
N THR A 266 9.66 -13.33 -21.92
CA THR A 266 10.30 -12.02 -21.76
C THR A 266 10.87 -11.56 -23.09
N GLY A 267 10.75 -10.28 -23.39
CA GLY A 267 11.30 -9.70 -24.60
C GLY A 267 11.11 -8.21 -24.69
N SER A 268 11.63 -7.61 -25.76
CA SER A 268 11.60 -6.16 -25.93
C SER A 268 11.66 -5.72 -27.38
N ALA A 269 11.19 -4.50 -27.63
CA ALA A 269 11.31 -3.81 -28.91
C ALA A 269 11.90 -2.40 -28.71
N PRO A 270 12.59 -1.83 -29.73
CA PRO A 270 12.95 -0.41 -29.69
C PRO A 270 11.73 0.46 -29.42
N ALA A 271 11.86 1.44 -28.52
CA ALA A 271 10.77 2.39 -28.29
C ALA A 271 10.49 3.20 -29.59
N PRO A 272 9.24 3.27 -30.06
CA PRO A 272 8.90 4.07 -31.24
C PRO A 272 9.25 5.54 -31.04
N ARG A 273 9.72 6.22 -32.09
CA ARG A 273 10.06 7.67 -32.03
C ARG A 273 8.88 8.55 -31.59
N ALA A 274 7.66 8.09 -31.81
CA ALA A 274 6.43 8.77 -31.40
C ALA A 274 6.13 8.64 -29.89
N LEU A 275 6.91 7.85 -29.14
CA LEU A 275 6.71 7.66 -27.71
C LEU A 275 6.90 8.98 -26.95
N LYS A 276 5.82 9.45 -26.33
CA LYS A 276 5.85 10.53 -25.35
C LYS A 276 6.05 9.92 -23.98
N ARG A 277 7.18 10.26 -23.34
CA ARG A 277 7.46 9.74 -22.00
C ARG A 277 6.61 10.44 -20.95
N TRP A 278 6.10 9.65 -20.01
CA TRP A 278 5.35 10.14 -18.86
C TRP A 278 6.24 11.05 -18.00
N SER A 279 5.68 12.14 -17.52
CA SER A 279 6.27 13.05 -16.53
C SER A 279 5.16 13.75 -15.75
N PRO A 280 5.45 14.37 -14.59
CA PRO A 280 4.45 15.16 -13.88
C PRO A 280 3.76 16.23 -14.72
N GLU A 281 4.49 16.88 -15.63
CA GLU A 281 3.98 17.95 -16.49
C GLU A 281 3.21 17.42 -17.72
N ALA A 282 3.56 16.21 -18.17
CA ALA A 282 2.91 15.53 -19.29
C ALA A 282 2.68 14.04 -18.94
N PRO A 283 1.64 13.72 -18.16
CA PRO A 283 1.36 12.36 -17.68
C PRO A 283 0.73 11.48 -18.76
N THR A 284 1.46 11.28 -19.86
CA THR A 284 0.95 10.49 -21.00
C THR A 284 0.82 9.02 -20.60
N LEU A 285 -0.38 8.48 -20.75
CA LEU A 285 -0.70 7.06 -20.60
C LEU A 285 -1.16 6.49 -21.93
N TYR A 286 -0.76 5.25 -22.20
CA TYR A 286 -1.12 4.50 -23.40
C TYR A 286 -2.01 3.32 -23.04
N ASP A 287 -3.01 3.06 -23.86
CA ASP A 287 -3.77 1.81 -23.78
C ASP A 287 -2.86 0.67 -24.24
N VAL A 288 -2.71 -0.34 -23.36
CA VAL A 288 -1.92 -1.54 -23.60
C VAL A 288 -2.85 -2.74 -23.48
N GLU A 289 -2.92 -3.53 -24.56
CA GLU A 289 -3.71 -4.76 -24.60
C GLU A 289 -2.78 -5.96 -24.64
N THR A 290 -2.89 -6.86 -23.67
CA THR A 290 -2.22 -8.16 -23.69
C THR A 290 -3.25 -9.24 -23.92
N ALA A 291 -3.14 -9.98 -25.03
CA ALA A 291 -4.10 -10.99 -25.43
C ALA A 291 -3.45 -12.38 -25.56
N SER A 292 -4.16 -13.43 -25.16
CA SER A 292 -3.82 -14.83 -25.45
C SER A 292 -5.06 -15.71 -25.53
N GLY A 293 -5.29 -16.33 -26.69
CA GLY A 293 -6.54 -17.05 -26.98
C GLY A 293 -7.74 -16.12 -26.77
N ASP A 294 -8.66 -16.52 -25.91
CA ASP A 294 -9.89 -15.77 -25.61
C ASP A 294 -9.73 -14.72 -24.49
N ASP A 295 -8.57 -14.65 -23.83
CA ASP A 295 -8.34 -13.66 -22.76
C ASP A 295 -7.67 -12.39 -23.30
N VAL A 296 -8.15 -11.24 -22.83
CA VAL A 296 -7.56 -9.93 -23.10
C VAL A 296 -7.50 -9.13 -21.81
N LEU A 297 -6.28 -8.84 -21.35
CA LEU A 297 -6.00 -7.91 -20.26
C LEU A 297 -5.73 -6.52 -20.84
N ARG A 298 -6.44 -5.51 -20.34
CA ARG A 298 -6.26 -4.10 -20.73
C ARG A 298 -5.71 -3.32 -19.55
N ASP A 299 -4.74 -2.46 -19.81
CA ASP A 299 -4.18 -1.53 -18.83
C ASP A 299 -3.87 -0.18 -19.48
N ARG A 300 -3.73 0.87 -18.66
CA ARG A 300 -3.22 2.18 -19.07
C ARG A 300 -1.86 2.39 -18.45
N ILE A 301 -0.83 2.49 -19.29
CA ILE A 301 0.57 2.47 -18.86
C ILE A 301 1.30 3.70 -19.37
N GLY A 302 2.02 4.37 -18.48
CA GLY A 302 2.96 5.44 -18.82
C GLY A 302 4.39 4.89 -18.95
N PHE A 303 5.20 5.52 -19.79
CA PHE A 303 6.58 5.09 -20.04
C PHE A 303 7.57 6.17 -19.63
N ARG A 304 8.47 5.86 -18.70
CA ARG A 304 9.49 6.80 -18.19
C ARG A 304 10.69 6.03 -17.66
N THR A 305 11.86 6.68 -17.69
CA THR A 305 13.04 6.18 -16.97
C THR A 305 13.24 6.99 -15.70
N ILE A 306 13.71 6.35 -14.63
CA ILE A 306 14.13 7.01 -13.40
C ILE A 306 15.45 6.40 -12.92
N GLU A 307 16.39 7.23 -12.48
CA GLU A 307 17.69 6.82 -12.00
C GLU A 307 18.30 7.87 -11.06
N THR A 308 19.42 7.53 -10.43
CA THR A 308 20.22 8.48 -9.66
C THR A 308 21.58 8.70 -10.32
N ARG A 309 22.15 9.89 -10.14
CA ARG A 309 23.52 10.23 -10.55
C ARG A 309 24.12 11.19 -9.53
N GLY A 310 25.10 10.71 -8.76
CA GLY A 310 25.60 11.44 -7.59
C GLY A 310 24.43 11.81 -6.67
N THR A 311 24.32 13.08 -6.31
CA THR A 311 23.23 13.62 -5.46
C THR A 311 21.90 13.89 -6.17
N GLN A 312 21.77 13.59 -7.46
CA GLN A 312 20.59 13.93 -8.26
C GLN A 312 19.68 12.73 -8.51
N ILE A 313 18.37 12.97 -8.48
CA ILE A 313 17.36 12.07 -9.07
C ILE A 313 17.08 12.56 -10.49
N LEU A 314 17.19 11.67 -11.46
CA LEU A 314 16.92 11.96 -12.87
C LEU A 314 15.62 11.28 -13.28
N LEU A 315 14.60 12.07 -13.64
CA LEU A 315 13.44 11.58 -14.37
C LEU A 315 13.72 11.82 -15.84
N ASN A 316 13.61 10.77 -16.65
CA ASN A 316 13.72 10.90 -18.10
C ASN A 316 15.09 11.49 -18.52
N GLY A 317 16.15 11.23 -17.74
CA GLY A 317 17.50 11.76 -17.95
C GLY A 317 17.69 13.22 -17.55
N LYS A 318 16.67 13.87 -16.97
CA LYS A 318 16.71 15.26 -16.51
C LYS A 318 16.62 15.32 -14.97
N PRO A 319 17.41 16.16 -14.29
CA PRO A 319 17.27 16.36 -12.85
C PRO A 319 15.84 16.77 -12.48
N VAL A 320 15.31 16.14 -11.43
CA VAL A 320 14.01 16.48 -10.86
C VAL A 320 14.16 16.67 -9.36
N PHE A 321 13.65 17.79 -8.85
CA PHE A 321 13.42 17.97 -7.42
C PHE A 321 12.01 17.47 -7.09
N LEU A 322 11.90 16.56 -6.12
CA LEU A 322 10.62 16.01 -5.69
C LEU A 322 9.93 17.00 -4.73
N ARG A 323 8.99 17.78 -5.27
CA ARG A 323 8.10 18.69 -4.54
C ARG A 323 6.93 17.89 -4.00
N GLY A 324 7.13 17.27 -2.85
CA GLY A 324 6.21 16.30 -2.29
C GLY A 324 5.43 16.72 -1.07
N ILE A 325 4.57 15.82 -0.64
CA ILE A 325 3.88 15.82 0.65
C ILE A 325 3.54 14.37 0.99
N SER A 326 3.60 14.01 2.27
CA SER A 326 3.21 12.69 2.74
C SER A 326 1.70 12.62 2.99
N MET A 327 1.08 11.45 2.85
CA MET A 327 -0.33 11.26 3.21
C MET A 327 -0.63 9.82 3.68
N HIS A 328 -1.57 9.71 4.62
CA HIS A 328 -2.26 8.46 4.94
C HIS A 328 -3.43 8.20 3.99
N GLU A 329 -3.86 6.95 3.88
CA GLU A 329 -5.03 6.56 3.07
C GLU A 329 -6.31 6.83 3.85
N GLU A 330 -6.66 8.10 4.02
CA GLU A 330 -7.81 8.52 4.81
C GLU A 330 -8.54 9.65 4.08
N GLU A 331 -9.86 9.51 3.89
CA GLU A 331 -10.67 10.52 3.22
C GLU A 331 -10.83 11.80 4.07
N LEU A 332 -11.29 12.87 3.43
CA LEU A 332 -11.72 14.08 4.11
C LEU A 332 -13.03 13.81 4.87
N GLY A 333 -13.12 14.27 6.11
CA GLY A 333 -14.30 14.16 6.96
C GLY A 333 -13.96 14.06 8.44
N ASN A 334 -14.97 14.27 9.28
CA ASN A 334 -14.84 14.18 10.73
C ASN A 334 -14.71 12.73 11.23
N ASN A 335 -15.25 11.78 10.49
CA ASN A 335 -15.27 10.36 10.85
C ASN A 335 -14.85 9.51 9.63
N PRO A 336 -13.59 9.60 9.20
CA PRO A 336 -13.13 8.80 8.09
C PRO A 336 -13.13 7.32 8.49
N ILE A 337 -13.61 6.50 7.58
CA ILE A 337 -13.77 5.05 7.71
C ILE A 337 -12.85 4.29 6.77
N ARG A 338 -11.92 4.98 6.11
CA ARG A 338 -10.93 4.39 5.21
C ARG A 338 -11.56 3.80 3.95
N ALA A 339 -12.58 4.46 3.42
CA ALA A 339 -13.28 4.09 2.19
C ALA A 339 -12.90 5.05 1.06
N ILE A 340 -11.67 4.95 0.56
CA ILE A 340 -11.19 5.81 -0.52
C ILE A 340 -11.91 5.49 -1.84
N THR A 341 -12.75 6.43 -2.27
CA THR A 341 -13.37 6.43 -3.59
C THR A 341 -12.49 7.14 -4.63
N PRO A 342 -12.73 6.95 -5.94
CA PRO A 342 -12.05 7.73 -6.97
C PRO A 342 -12.21 9.25 -6.82
N ALA A 343 -13.37 9.71 -6.35
CA ALA A 343 -13.61 11.13 -6.09
C ALA A 343 -12.78 11.63 -4.91
N ALA A 344 -12.72 10.87 -3.81
CA ALA A 344 -11.91 11.22 -2.64
C ALA A 344 -10.41 11.23 -2.95
N ALA A 345 -9.91 10.22 -3.67
CA ALA A 345 -8.53 10.17 -4.14
C ALA A 345 -8.20 11.38 -5.04
N ARG A 346 -9.08 11.70 -6.00
CA ARG A 346 -8.89 12.87 -6.87
C ARG A 346 -8.86 14.17 -6.08
N ALA A 347 -9.74 14.35 -5.09
CA ALA A 347 -9.76 15.55 -4.26
C ALA A 347 -8.44 15.75 -3.50
N LEU A 348 -7.97 14.70 -2.80
CA LEU A 348 -6.70 14.74 -2.07
C LEU A 348 -5.50 14.99 -2.99
N LEU A 349 -5.38 14.25 -4.08
CA LEU A 349 -4.24 14.38 -4.99
C LEU A 349 -4.26 15.71 -5.78
N THR A 350 -5.43 16.29 -6.00
CA THR A 350 -5.56 17.63 -6.62
C THR A 350 -5.04 18.73 -5.69
N GLU A 351 -5.24 18.62 -4.38
CA GLU A 351 -4.64 19.54 -3.40
C GLU A 351 -3.10 19.52 -3.49
N ILE A 352 -2.51 18.33 -3.69
CA ILE A 352 -1.06 18.20 -3.91
C ILE A 352 -0.67 18.84 -5.23
N LYS A 353 -1.31 18.43 -6.33
CA LYS A 353 -0.92 18.80 -7.68
C LYS A 353 -1.09 20.29 -7.95
N LEU A 354 -2.28 20.82 -7.66
CA LEU A 354 -2.67 22.19 -7.99
C LEU A 354 -2.54 23.13 -6.81
N GLY A 355 -2.94 22.70 -5.62
CA GLY A 355 -2.91 23.53 -4.42
C GLY A 355 -1.48 23.82 -3.94
N LEU A 356 -0.66 22.78 -3.80
CA LEU A 356 0.74 22.90 -3.39
C LEU A 356 1.71 23.11 -4.56
N ASN A 357 1.27 23.00 -5.82
CA ASN A 357 2.16 22.92 -6.99
C ASN A 357 3.17 21.76 -6.89
N GLY A 358 2.74 20.65 -6.26
CA GLY A 358 3.51 19.44 -6.05
C GLY A 358 3.63 18.57 -7.31
N ASN A 359 4.66 17.73 -7.34
CA ASN A 359 4.88 16.73 -8.39
C ASN A 359 5.17 15.33 -7.81
N PHE A 360 5.07 15.17 -6.50
CA PHE A 360 5.43 13.95 -5.78
C PHE A 360 4.48 13.74 -4.59
N VAL A 361 4.24 12.48 -4.22
CA VAL A 361 3.50 12.12 -3.01
C VAL A 361 4.12 10.87 -2.37
N ARG A 362 4.29 10.91 -1.05
CA ARG A 362 4.62 9.71 -0.27
C ARG A 362 3.34 9.11 0.30
N LEU A 363 2.97 7.94 -0.20
CA LEU A 363 1.80 7.19 0.25
C LEU A 363 2.21 6.32 1.44
N ALA A 364 2.00 6.86 2.64
CA ALA A 364 2.49 6.30 3.90
C ALA A 364 1.38 5.53 4.65
N HIS A 365 1.71 4.56 5.51
CA HIS A 365 2.99 3.84 5.67
C HIS A 365 2.86 2.41 5.12
N TYR A 366 2.10 2.27 4.04
CA TYR A 366 1.61 1.00 3.54
C TYR A 366 1.11 1.19 2.10
N PRO A 367 0.88 0.10 1.35
CA PRO A 367 0.32 0.21 0.01
C PRO A 367 -1.09 0.83 0.09
N HIS A 368 -1.27 2.01 -0.50
CA HIS A 368 -2.60 2.59 -0.71
C HIS A 368 -3.35 1.80 -1.81
N SER A 369 -4.64 2.06 -2.00
CA SER A 369 -5.49 1.43 -3.01
C SER A 369 -4.99 1.70 -4.43
N GLU A 370 -5.31 0.78 -5.36
CA GLU A 370 -5.05 0.94 -6.79
C GLU A 370 -5.71 2.21 -7.36
N VAL A 371 -6.84 2.62 -6.77
CA VAL A 371 -7.49 3.90 -7.08
C VAL A 371 -6.52 5.07 -6.88
N MET A 372 -5.78 5.08 -5.78
CA MET A 372 -4.82 6.14 -5.47
C MET A 372 -3.64 6.16 -6.46
N THR A 373 -3.05 4.99 -6.75
CA THR A 373 -1.85 4.92 -7.61
C THR A 373 -2.17 5.13 -9.08
N ARG A 374 -3.34 4.66 -9.57
CA ARG A 374 -3.85 5.00 -10.92
C ARG A 374 -4.20 6.48 -11.04
N MET A 375 -4.78 7.09 -10.02
CA MET A 375 -5.06 8.52 -10.01
C MET A 375 -3.77 9.35 -10.03
N ALA A 376 -2.73 8.92 -9.34
CA ALA A 376 -1.42 9.56 -9.37
C ALA A 376 -0.75 9.47 -10.76
N ASP A 377 -0.87 8.32 -11.44
CA ASP A 377 -0.48 8.15 -12.85
C ASP A 377 -1.17 9.19 -13.75
N GLU A 378 -2.49 9.33 -13.62
CA GLU A 378 -3.30 10.24 -14.44
C GLU A 378 -3.02 11.73 -14.17
N LEU A 379 -2.86 12.11 -12.90
CA LEU A 379 -2.63 13.51 -12.51
C LEU A 379 -1.19 13.97 -12.69
N GLY A 380 -0.25 13.05 -12.93
CA GLY A 380 1.16 13.37 -13.03
C GLY A 380 1.77 13.72 -11.67
N LEU A 381 1.69 12.77 -10.73
CA LEU A 381 2.39 12.82 -9.45
C LEU A 381 3.31 11.61 -9.35
N LEU A 382 4.61 11.83 -9.12
CA LEU A 382 5.52 10.75 -8.76
C LEU A 382 5.11 10.18 -7.40
N VAL A 383 5.28 8.89 -7.19
CA VAL A 383 4.83 8.19 -5.97
C VAL A 383 6.00 7.50 -5.29
N TRP A 384 6.08 7.66 -3.98
CA TRP A 384 6.74 6.74 -3.08
C TRP A 384 5.67 5.81 -2.51
N SER A 385 5.83 4.50 -2.76
CA SER A 385 4.99 3.44 -2.17
C SER A 385 5.82 2.65 -1.15
N GLU A 386 5.21 2.26 -0.04
CA GLU A 386 5.90 1.70 1.14
C GLU A 386 5.15 0.50 1.71
N VAL A 387 5.88 -0.40 2.39
CA VAL A 387 5.32 -1.46 3.24
C VAL A 387 5.37 -1.08 4.72
N PRO A 388 4.47 -1.59 5.58
CA PRO A 388 4.38 -1.18 6.98
C PRO A 388 5.43 -1.84 7.90
N VAL A 389 6.66 -1.99 7.43
CA VAL A 389 7.84 -2.35 8.24
C VAL A 389 8.26 -1.12 9.03
N TYR A 390 7.58 -0.92 10.15
CA TYR A 390 7.53 0.35 10.86
C TYR A 390 8.01 0.20 12.31
N TRP A 391 8.91 1.08 12.74
CA TRP A 391 9.49 1.11 14.10
C TRP A 391 10.15 -0.22 14.53
N ARG A 392 9.50 -0.97 15.41
CA ARG A 392 10.06 -2.10 16.17
C ARG A 392 9.38 -3.40 15.75
N VAL A 393 9.64 -3.81 14.52
CA VAL A 393 9.29 -5.13 14.01
C VAL A 393 10.19 -6.19 14.66
N ASN A 394 9.70 -7.42 14.83
CA ASN A 394 10.51 -8.54 15.31
C ASN A 394 11.51 -9.03 14.24
N TRP A 395 12.69 -8.42 14.20
CA TRP A 395 13.72 -8.63 13.17
C TRP A 395 14.28 -10.06 13.09
N GLU A 396 14.22 -10.82 14.18
CA GLU A 396 14.78 -12.18 14.26
C GLU A 396 13.75 -13.27 13.94
N ASN A 397 12.46 -12.91 13.87
CA ASN A 397 11.40 -13.88 13.62
C ASN A 397 11.25 -14.15 12.12
N PRO A 398 11.48 -15.39 11.64
CA PRO A 398 11.37 -15.73 10.23
C PRO A 398 9.93 -15.59 9.70
N LYS A 399 8.90 -15.71 10.55
CA LYS A 399 7.50 -15.50 10.14
C LYS A 399 7.22 -14.04 9.85
N THR A 400 7.74 -13.13 10.68
CA THR A 400 7.65 -11.69 10.47
C THR A 400 8.36 -11.26 9.18
N LEU A 401 9.53 -11.85 8.89
CA LEU A 401 10.20 -11.65 7.60
C LEU A 401 9.35 -12.16 6.43
N ALA A 402 8.76 -13.35 6.53
CA ALA A 402 7.91 -13.90 5.48
C ALA A 402 6.66 -13.03 5.22
N ASP A 403 6.05 -12.47 6.26
CA ASP A 403 4.93 -11.53 6.16
C ASP A 403 5.35 -10.23 5.44
N ALA A 404 6.44 -9.59 5.88
CA ALA A 404 6.98 -8.40 5.22
C ALA A 404 7.32 -8.63 3.74
N ARG A 405 7.93 -9.77 3.41
CA ARG A 405 8.25 -10.16 2.03
C ARG A 405 6.98 -10.38 1.19
N THR A 406 5.93 -10.97 1.78
CA THR A 406 4.64 -11.17 1.12
C THR A 406 3.99 -9.85 0.79
N GLN A 407 3.86 -8.95 1.78
CA GLN A 407 3.26 -7.61 1.56
C GLN A 407 4.07 -6.78 0.55
N LEU A 408 5.41 -6.88 0.58
CA LEU A 408 6.29 -6.21 -0.40
C LEU A 408 6.08 -6.75 -1.82
N ARG A 409 6.07 -8.08 -1.98
CA ARG A 409 5.79 -8.73 -3.25
C ARG A 409 4.43 -8.33 -3.80
N GLU A 410 3.38 -8.38 -2.97
CA GLU A 410 2.02 -8.02 -3.38
C GLU A 410 1.93 -6.54 -3.81
N ASN A 411 2.56 -5.62 -3.07
CA ASN A 411 2.63 -4.20 -3.42
C ASN A 411 3.29 -3.99 -4.80
N ILE A 412 4.48 -4.56 -5.00
CA ILE A 412 5.25 -4.35 -6.23
C ILE A 412 4.55 -5.01 -7.43
N LEU A 413 4.11 -6.26 -7.31
CA LEU A 413 3.49 -6.97 -8.42
C LEU A 413 2.18 -6.32 -8.87
N ARG A 414 1.41 -5.75 -7.93
CA ARG A 414 0.18 -5.00 -8.23
C ARG A 414 0.47 -3.73 -9.04
N ASP A 415 1.48 -2.96 -8.64
CA ASP A 415 1.65 -1.59 -9.12
C ASP A 415 2.89 -1.34 -10.00
N ARG A 416 3.69 -2.35 -10.35
CA ARG A 416 4.90 -2.16 -11.18
C ARG A 416 4.63 -1.65 -12.61
N ASN A 417 3.38 -1.65 -13.09
CA ASN A 417 2.96 -0.94 -14.31
C ASN A 417 2.66 0.56 -14.11
N ARG A 418 2.57 1.04 -12.86
CA ARG A 418 2.24 2.45 -12.55
C ARG A 418 3.44 3.36 -12.77
N ALA A 419 3.42 4.18 -13.82
CA ALA A 419 4.54 5.04 -14.19
C ALA A 419 4.93 6.05 -13.10
N SER A 420 3.94 6.50 -12.32
CA SER A 420 4.06 7.40 -11.18
C SER A 420 5.00 6.85 -10.12
N ILE A 421 4.93 5.56 -9.80
CA ILE A 421 5.76 5.00 -8.72
C ILE A 421 7.23 5.14 -9.12
N ALA A 422 7.95 5.90 -8.31
CA ALA A 422 9.33 6.29 -8.48
C ALA A 422 10.22 5.58 -7.46
N LEU A 423 9.70 5.40 -6.25
CA LEU A 423 10.42 4.77 -5.14
C LEU A 423 9.59 3.65 -4.51
N TRP A 424 10.25 2.53 -4.23
CA TRP A 424 9.80 1.50 -3.31
C TRP A 424 10.53 1.67 -1.98
N SER A 425 9.76 1.84 -0.90
CA SER A 425 10.31 1.93 0.44
C SER A 425 10.12 0.63 1.21
N VAL A 426 11.20 0.17 1.83
CA VAL A 426 11.21 -1.09 2.58
C VAL A 426 11.00 -0.91 4.08
N ALA A 427 11.07 0.32 4.62
CA ALA A 427 10.94 0.57 6.05
C ALA A 427 10.75 2.04 6.45
N ASN A 428 10.29 2.26 7.69
CA ASN A 428 10.25 3.58 8.32
C ASN A 428 10.71 3.55 9.80
N GLU A 429 11.67 4.43 10.13
CA GLU A 429 12.16 4.74 11.49
C GLU A 429 12.58 3.51 12.32
N THR A 430 13.37 2.64 11.70
CA THR A 430 13.83 1.39 12.31
C THR A 430 15.17 1.60 13.03
N PRO A 431 15.31 1.26 14.32
CA PRO A 431 16.60 1.31 15.01
C PRO A 431 17.67 0.46 14.33
N VAL A 432 18.91 0.95 14.31
CA VAL A 432 20.04 0.26 13.69
C VAL A 432 20.43 -0.97 14.51
N GLY A 433 20.59 -2.12 13.84
CA GLY A 433 21.06 -3.37 14.42
C GLY A 433 21.28 -4.44 13.35
N ASP A 434 22.07 -5.48 13.65
CA ASP A 434 22.47 -6.48 12.66
C ASP A 434 21.30 -7.29 12.11
N ALA A 435 20.38 -7.75 12.98
CA ALA A 435 19.17 -8.45 12.56
C ALA A 435 18.30 -7.58 11.64
N ARG A 436 18.09 -6.30 12.01
CA ARG A 436 17.38 -5.32 11.18
C ARG A 436 18.05 -5.14 9.82
N ASN A 437 19.38 -5.04 9.79
CA ASN A 437 20.11 -4.84 8.53
C ASN A 437 20.01 -6.08 7.62
N ALA A 438 20.10 -7.29 8.16
CA ALA A 438 19.91 -8.53 7.40
C ALA A 438 18.47 -8.65 6.85
N PHE A 439 17.48 -8.33 7.68
CA PHE A 439 16.08 -8.31 7.31
C PHE A 439 15.83 -7.34 6.14
N LEU A 440 16.26 -6.10 6.27
CA LEU A 440 16.00 -5.07 5.25
C LEU A 440 16.84 -5.26 3.98
N ARG A 441 18.06 -5.81 4.06
CA ARG A 441 18.82 -6.21 2.86
C ARG A 441 18.10 -7.30 2.07
N THR A 442 17.40 -8.22 2.77
CA THR A 442 16.55 -9.22 2.10
C THR A 442 15.41 -8.52 1.35
N LEU A 443 14.72 -7.56 1.97
CA LEU A 443 13.67 -6.81 1.31
C LEU A 443 14.19 -5.98 0.12
N ILE A 444 15.35 -5.33 0.25
CA ILE A 444 15.97 -4.56 -0.84
C ILE A 444 16.33 -5.47 -2.01
N ALA A 445 16.86 -6.66 -1.74
CA ALA A 445 17.13 -7.66 -2.77
C ALA A 445 15.84 -8.13 -3.46
N ASP A 446 14.76 -8.33 -2.70
CA ASP A 446 13.44 -8.67 -3.25
C ASP A 446 12.90 -7.55 -4.15
N VAL A 447 13.01 -6.27 -3.76
CA VAL A 447 12.61 -5.14 -4.61
C VAL A 447 13.32 -5.25 -5.96
N ARG A 448 14.65 -5.38 -5.95
CA ARG A 448 15.47 -5.48 -7.17
C ARG A 448 15.16 -6.72 -8.00
N GLY A 449 14.71 -7.81 -7.37
CA GLY A 449 14.29 -9.02 -8.06
C GLY A 449 12.91 -8.90 -8.72
N PHE A 450 12.00 -8.10 -8.15
CA PHE A 450 10.65 -7.91 -8.69
C PHE A 450 10.53 -6.72 -9.64
N ASP A 451 11.40 -5.73 -9.51
CA ASP A 451 11.38 -4.47 -10.28
C ASP A 451 12.80 -3.89 -10.45
N ASP A 452 13.25 -3.83 -11.69
CA ASP A 452 14.56 -3.29 -12.10
C ASP A 452 14.51 -1.82 -12.57
N SER A 453 13.34 -1.18 -12.47
CA SER A 453 13.03 0.09 -13.13
C SER A 453 12.82 1.26 -12.17
N ARG A 454 12.79 1.02 -10.86
CA ARG A 454 12.50 2.00 -9.81
C ARG A 454 13.62 2.08 -8.77
N LEU A 455 13.60 3.16 -8.00
CA LEU A 455 14.58 3.41 -6.94
C LEU A 455 14.14 2.72 -5.63
N VAL A 456 15.09 2.26 -4.84
CA VAL A 456 14.86 1.70 -3.50
C VAL A 456 15.25 2.71 -2.43
N THR A 457 14.39 2.87 -1.43
CA THR A 457 14.59 3.79 -0.29
C THR A 457 14.11 3.18 1.02
N ALA A 458 14.38 3.87 2.13
CA ALA A 458 13.77 3.64 3.44
C ALA A 458 13.86 4.96 4.24
N ALA A 459 12.88 5.26 5.08
CA ALA A 459 12.98 6.39 6.01
C ALA A 459 13.87 6.00 7.21
N LEU A 460 15.10 6.51 7.20
CA LEU A 460 16.15 6.18 8.16
C LEU A 460 16.15 7.14 9.37
N LEU A 461 16.92 6.77 10.38
CA LEU A 461 17.22 7.65 11.51
C LEU A 461 18.52 8.45 11.23
N SER A 462 18.60 9.66 11.76
CA SER A 462 19.81 10.49 11.73
C SER A 462 20.46 10.58 13.11
N LYS A 463 21.78 10.75 13.15
CA LYS A 463 22.51 11.14 14.37
C LYS A 463 22.64 12.66 14.45
N ARG A 464 22.76 13.19 15.66
CA ARG A 464 22.87 14.64 15.92
C ARG A 464 24.06 14.93 16.82
N GLU A 465 24.88 15.89 16.41
CA GLU A 465 25.97 16.48 17.20
C GLU A 465 25.85 18.01 17.12
N GLY A 466 25.31 18.63 18.18
CA GLY A 466 25.00 20.06 18.17
C GLY A 466 23.98 20.43 17.09
N LYS A 467 24.38 21.26 16.12
CA LYS A 467 23.60 21.65 14.94
C LYS A 467 23.94 20.82 13.68
N VAL A 468 24.82 19.83 13.80
CA VAL A 468 25.17 18.93 12.69
C VAL A 468 24.33 17.66 12.77
N MET A 469 23.60 17.37 11.71
CA MET A 469 22.86 16.13 11.50
C MET A 469 23.66 15.23 10.54
N SER A 470 23.84 13.96 10.89
CA SER A 470 24.58 13.02 10.05
C SER A 470 23.77 11.77 9.73
N ILE A 471 23.85 11.32 8.49
CA ILE A 471 23.22 10.09 7.99
C ILE A 471 24.27 8.98 8.03
N ASP A 472 24.26 8.20 9.09
CA ASP A 472 25.23 7.14 9.37
C ASP A 472 24.51 5.81 9.69
N ASP A 473 23.72 5.36 8.72
CA ASP A 473 23.02 4.08 8.75
C ASP A 473 23.70 3.12 7.75
N PRO A 474 24.10 1.90 8.15
CA PRO A 474 24.74 0.92 7.27
C PRO A 474 23.92 0.55 6.02
N LEU A 475 22.59 0.73 6.04
CA LEU A 475 21.74 0.48 4.87
C LEU A 475 21.90 1.52 3.76
N VAL A 476 22.49 2.69 4.03
CA VAL A 476 22.69 3.73 3.00
C VAL A 476 23.43 3.17 1.79
N ALA A 477 24.39 2.25 2.00
CA ALA A 477 25.12 1.61 0.90
C ALA A 477 24.19 0.82 -0.04
N ASP A 478 23.14 0.21 0.50
CA ASP A 478 22.20 -0.67 -0.20
C ASP A 478 21.03 0.08 -0.85
N LEU A 479 20.77 1.34 -0.52
CA LEU A 479 19.66 2.16 -1.04
C LEU A 479 20.07 3.05 -2.22
N ASP A 480 19.15 3.37 -3.12
CA ASP A 480 19.42 4.30 -4.23
C ASP A 480 19.27 5.76 -3.78
N VAL A 481 18.36 6.01 -2.84
CA VAL A 481 18.03 7.34 -2.30
C VAL A 481 18.04 7.27 -0.78
N MET A 482 18.70 8.24 -0.14
CA MET A 482 18.60 8.41 1.32
C MET A 482 17.30 9.11 1.65
N ALA A 483 16.62 8.70 2.72
CA ALA A 483 15.50 9.44 3.24
C ALA A 483 15.51 9.52 4.76
N ILE A 484 15.15 10.69 5.29
CA ILE A 484 15.20 10.98 6.73
C ILE A 484 13.95 11.71 7.16
N ASN A 485 13.45 11.31 8.32
CA ASN A 485 12.46 12.06 9.09
C ASN A 485 13.17 13.06 10.00
N THR A 486 12.81 14.34 9.92
CA THR A 486 13.42 15.40 10.75
C THR A 486 12.36 16.34 11.32
N TYR A 487 12.46 16.63 12.61
CA TYR A 487 11.43 17.37 13.35
C TYR A 487 12.04 18.37 14.34
N ASN A 488 13.23 18.88 14.02
CA ASN A 488 13.94 19.86 14.84
C ASN A 488 13.05 21.11 15.01
N GLY A 489 12.83 21.55 16.25
CA GLY A 489 11.92 22.64 16.63
C GLY A 489 10.49 22.19 16.97
N TRP A 490 10.07 20.99 16.54
CA TRP A 490 8.79 20.40 16.96
C TRP A 490 8.99 19.40 18.10
N TYR A 491 9.71 18.31 17.86
CA TYR A 491 9.96 17.28 18.87
C TYR A 491 11.18 17.60 19.74
N SER A 492 12.08 18.46 19.28
CA SER A 492 13.16 18.99 20.09
C SER A 492 12.80 20.34 20.74
N GLN A 493 13.68 20.82 21.61
CA GLN A 493 13.56 22.14 22.26
C GLN A 493 14.25 23.26 21.45
N ASP A 494 14.66 22.99 20.21
CA ASP A 494 15.37 23.97 19.39
C ASP A 494 14.48 25.18 19.09
N PRO A 495 14.95 26.42 19.30
CA PRO A 495 14.25 27.61 18.84
C PRO A 495 14.07 27.59 17.31
N LEU A 496 12.90 28.03 16.81
CA LEU A 496 12.65 28.05 15.36
C LEU A 496 13.69 28.90 14.60
N ALA A 497 14.13 30.01 15.19
CA ALA A 497 15.18 30.88 14.63
C ALA A 497 16.55 30.20 14.47
N ASP A 498 16.80 29.09 15.17
CA ASP A 498 18.04 28.34 15.07
C ASP A 498 18.03 27.30 13.95
N LEU A 499 16.85 26.90 13.45
CA LEU A 499 16.70 25.84 12.44
C LEU A 499 17.51 26.11 11.16
N PRO A 500 17.57 27.34 10.61
CA PRO A 500 18.38 27.62 9.41
C PRO A 500 19.89 27.38 9.56
N GLY A 501 20.37 27.22 10.81
CA GLY A 501 21.76 26.93 11.12
C GLY A 501 22.08 25.44 11.25
N PHE A 502 21.11 24.55 11.06
CA PHE A 502 21.38 23.11 11.04
C PHE A 502 22.03 22.70 9.72
N GLU A 503 23.05 21.85 9.82
CA GLU A 503 23.78 21.29 8.69
C GLU A 503 23.46 19.80 8.56
N TRP A 504 23.42 19.31 7.32
CA TRP A 504 23.27 17.89 7.02
C TRP A 504 24.54 17.37 6.36
N ARG A 505 25.07 16.25 6.89
CA ARG A 505 26.25 15.57 6.37
C ARG A 505 25.93 14.12 6.06
N SER A 506 26.49 13.62 4.97
CA SER A 506 26.47 12.21 4.63
C SER A 506 27.86 11.79 4.16
N PRO A 507 28.35 10.59 4.56
CA PRO A 507 29.60 10.06 4.03
C PRO A 507 29.45 9.54 2.59
N THR A 508 28.24 9.57 2.01
CA THR A 508 27.95 9.03 0.67
C THR A 508 27.39 10.08 -0.27
N ASP A 509 27.76 9.97 -1.54
CA ASP A 509 27.28 10.83 -2.63
C ASP A 509 25.97 10.28 -3.23
N LYS A 510 24.87 10.41 -2.47
CA LYS A 510 23.52 9.96 -2.85
C LYS A 510 22.49 11.07 -2.66
N PRO A 511 21.39 11.09 -3.43
CA PRO A 511 20.31 12.05 -3.21
C PRO A 511 19.65 11.83 -1.85
N LEU A 512 19.28 12.92 -1.17
CA LEU A 512 18.48 12.91 0.05
C LEU A 512 17.06 13.40 -0.22
N ILE A 513 16.09 12.73 0.39
CA ILE A 513 14.72 13.21 0.57
C ILE A 513 14.48 13.44 2.07
N PHE A 514 14.00 14.63 2.46
CA PHE A 514 13.34 14.74 3.77
C PHE A 514 11.96 14.09 3.68
N SER A 515 11.84 12.84 4.12
CA SER A 515 10.63 12.01 3.98
C SER A 515 9.52 12.40 4.95
N GLU A 516 9.89 13.10 6.03
CA GLU A 516 8.98 13.76 6.95
C GLU A 516 9.64 14.98 7.59
N PHE A 517 8.85 16.04 7.76
CA PHE A 517 9.05 17.13 8.70
C PHE A 517 7.74 17.89 8.85
N GLY A 518 7.51 18.53 9.99
CA GLY A 518 6.25 19.21 10.24
C GLY A 518 6.05 19.57 11.71
N ALA A 519 5.01 20.35 11.98
CA ALA A 519 4.59 20.72 13.32
C ALA A 519 3.07 20.61 13.41
N ASP A 520 2.54 20.22 14.57
CA ASP A 520 1.09 20.17 14.76
C ASP A 520 0.51 21.60 14.79
N ALA A 521 -0.63 21.80 14.13
CA ALA A 521 -1.50 22.97 14.28
C ALA A 521 -2.97 22.58 14.24
N GLN A 522 -3.79 23.14 15.15
CA GLN A 522 -5.25 23.01 15.05
C GLN A 522 -5.77 24.10 14.11
N ALA A 523 -6.50 23.71 13.06
CA ALA A 523 -7.08 24.67 12.14
C ALA A 523 -8.01 25.65 12.88
N GLY A 524 -7.85 26.95 12.60
CA GLY A 524 -8.57 28.04 13.26
C GLY A 524 -8.05 28.45 14.64
N TYR A 525 -7.04 27.77 15.20
CA TYR A 525 -6.37 28.24 16.41
C TYR A 525 -5.23 29.18 16.03
N HIS A 526 -5.43 30.46 16.34
CA HIS A 526 -4.50 31.54 16.02
C HIS A 526 -3.81 32.09 17.27
N ASP A 527 -2.54 32.43 17.11
CA ASP A 527 -1.75 33.13 18.13
C ASP A 527 -0.86 34.21 17.49
N ALA A 528 -1.22 35.47 17.72
CA ALA A 528 -0.53 36.63 17.18
C ALA A 528 0.71 37.06 17.99
N ALA A 529 1.14 36.27 18.98
CA ALA A 529 2.37 36.56 19.71
C ALA A 529 3.60 36.58 18.79
N SER A 530 4.61 37.40 19.13
CA SER A 530 5.88 37.44 18.40
C SER A 530 6.64 36.10 18.42
N ARG A 531 6.33 35.26 19.40
CA ARG A 531 6.74 33.86 19.51
C ARG A 531 5.47 33.02 19.69
N PRO A 532 4.84 32.55 18.59
CA PRO A 532 3.56 31.85 18.67
C PRO A 532 3.71 30.53 19.44
N HIS A 533 2.65 30.11 20.12
CA HIS A 533 2.61 28.86 20.86
C HIS A 533 2.47 27.67 19.90
N LYS A 534 3.02 26.51 20.30
CA LYS A 534 2.77 25.22 19.61
C LYS A 534 1.26 25.00 19.45
N PHE A 535 0.89 24.31 18.37
CA PHE A 535 -0.49 24.09 17.91
C PHE A 535 -1.17 25.28 17.22
N SER A 536 -0.64 26.50 17.28
CA SER A 536 -1.17 27.60 16.45
C SER A 536 -0.77 27.46 14.99
N GLU A 537 -1.61 27.98 14.09
CA GLU A 537 -1.26 28.04 12.66
C GLU A 537 -0.01 28.89 12.40
N GLU A 538 0.18 29.98 13.15
CA GLU A 538 1.34 30.86 13.04
C GLU A 538 2.64 30.13 13.41
N PHE A 539 2.64 29.31 14.46
CA PHE A 539 3.79 28.48 14.82
C PHE A 539 4.11 27.48 13.72
N GLN A 540 3.11 26.78 13.17
CA GLN A 540 3.34 25.82 12.09
C GLN A 540 3.88 26.53 10.84
N ALA A 541 3.31 27.67 10.45
CA ALA A 541 3.79 28.44 9.31
C ALA A 541 5.25 28.89 9.51
N GLU A 542 5.60 29.37 10.71
CA GLU A 542 6.96 29.79 11.03
C GLU A 542 7.94 28.62 11.05
N TYR A 543 7.54 27.48 11.62
CA TYR A 543 8.32 26.24 11.57
C TYR A 543 8.65 25.86 10.12
N PHE A 544 7.67 25.93 9.21
CA PHE A 544 7.89 25.64 7.79
C PHE A 544 8.87 26.65 7.16
N ARG A 545 8.73 27.95 7.39
CA ARG A 545 9.67 28.96 6.85
C ARG A 545 11.12 28.66 7.26
N GLN A 546 11.34 28.40 8.54
CA GLN A 546 12.68 28.18 9.09
C GLN A 546 13.28 26.82 8.63
N THR A 547 12.45 25.79 8.55
CA THR A 547 12.87 24.46 8.05
C THR A 547 13.18 24.51 6.55
N LEU A 548 12.40 25.24 5.75
CA LEU A 548 12.68 25.43 4.32
C LEU A 548 13.94 26.26 4.08
N ALA A 549 14.22 27.26 4.92
CA ALA A 549 15.46 28.02 4.88
C ALA A 549 16.69 27.16 5.21
N MET A 550 16.56 26.19 6.12
CA MET A 550 17.57 25.16 6.38
C MET A 550 17.73 24.23 5.16
N ALA A 551 16.62 23.69 4.66
CA ALA A 551 16.61 22.74 3.54
C ALA A 551 17.26 23.31 2.27
N ALA A 552 17.11 24.61 2.01
CA ALA A 552 17.74 25.30 0.89
C ALA A 552 19.29 25.26 0.92
N LYS A 553 19.91 25.01 2.07
CA LYS A 553 21.37 24.94 2.24
C LYS A 553 21.93 23.53 2.15
N VAL A 554 21.09 22.50 2.03
CA VAL A 554 21.52 21.09 1.99
C VAL A 554 21.87 20.72 0.55
N PRO A 555 23.16 20.54 0.20
CA PRO A 555 23.59 20.48 -1.20
C PRO A 555 23.18 19.19 -1.93
N PHE A 556 22.88 18.13 -1.19
CA PHE A 556 22.46 16.84 -1.72
C PHE A 556 20.94 16.57 -1.54
N LEU A 557 20.16 17.59 -1.18
CA LEU A 557 18.70 17.46 -1.08
C LEU A 557 18.06 17.44 -2.47
N ALA A 558 17.45 16.31 -2.82
CA ALA A 558 16.76 16.07 -4.09
C ALA A 558 15.23 16.05 -3.95
N GLY A 559 14.70 16.09 -2.73
CA GLY A 559 13.25 16.05 -2.53
C GLY A 559 12.82 16.35 -1.10
N MET A 560 11.53 16.66 -0.95
CA MET A 560 10.88 16.87 0.34
C MET A 560 9.48 16.25 0.30
N SER A 561 9.08 15.66 1.42
CA SER A 561 7.74 15.13 1.64
C SER A 561 7.31 15.45 3.08
N PRO A 562 6.93 16.71 3.37
CA PRO A 562 6.53 17.10 4.71
C PRO A 562 5.41 16.20 5.24
N TRP A 563 5.39 16.01 6.56
CA TRP A 563 4.39 15.25 7.27
C TRP A 563 3.39 16.25 7.87
N LEU A 564 2.17 16.36 7.35
CA LEU A 564 1.61 15.63 6.20
C LEU A 564 0.56 16.48 5.47
N LEU A 565 -0.08 15.95 4.43
CA LEU A 565 -1.15 16.65 3.72
C LEU A 565 -2.33 16.98 4.64
N LYS A 566 -3.04 15.96 5.13
CA LYS A 566 -4.29 16.05 5.89
C LYS A 566 -4.11 15.58 7.32
N ASP A 567 -4.71 16.26 8.29
CA ASP A 567 -4.84 15.72 9.66
C ASP A 567 -5.48 14.32 9.61
N PHE A 568 -4.91 13.38 10.38
CA PHE A 568 -5.32 11.96 10.33
C PHE A 568 -5.50 11.37 11.72
N ARG A 569 -6.27 10.28 11.82
CA ARG A 569 -6.57 9.63 13.11
C ARG A 569 -5.35 8.89 13.65
N SER A 570 -5.08 9.10 14.94
CA SER A 570 -3.98 8.47 15.65
C SER A 570 -4.31 8.27 17.13
N PRO A 571 -4.25 7.04 17.65
CA PRO A 571 -4.51 6.76 19.07
C PRO A 571 -3.41 7.31 19.99
N ARG A 572 -2.29 7.80 19.46
CA ARG A 572 -1.18 8.40 20.22
C ARG A 572 -1.33 9.91 20.46
N ARG A 573 -2.41 10.52 19.98
CA ARG A 573 -2.58 11.98 19.95
C ARG A 573 -3.74 12.41 20.84
N GLN A 574 -3.51 12.40 22.15
CA GLN A 574 -4.59 12.51 23.15
C GLN A 574 -4.69 13.88 23.83
N HIS A 575 -3.98 14.91 23.34
CA HIS A 575 -4.13 16.25 23.92
C HIS A 575 -5.61 16.70 23.84
N PRO A 576 -6.26 17.05 24.96
CA PRO A 576 -7.71 17.19 25.04
C PRO A 576 -8.25 18.44 24.33
N VAL A 577 -7.41 19.44 24.11
CA VAL A 577 -7.77 20.65 23.36
C VAL A 577 -7.44 20.50 21.87
N PHE A 578 -6.15 20.30 21.55
CA PHE A 578 -5.68 20.39 20.16
C PHE A 578 -5.84 19.11 19.33
N GLN A 579 -5.72 17.92 19.94
CA GLN A 579 -5.53 16.68 19.19
C GLN A 579 -6.76 15.77 19.21
N GLN A 580 -7.27 15.36 20.37
CA GLN A 580 -8.50 14.54 20.48
C GLN A 580 -8.53 13.31 19.53
N GLY A 581 -7.40 12.62 19.40
CA GLY A 581 -7.20 11.48 18.51
C GLY A 581 -6.78 11.85 17.08
N TRP A 582 -6.40 13.10 16.82
CA TRP A 582 -5.87 13.56 15.53
C TRP A 582 -4.38 13.92 15.65
N ASN A 583 -3.57 13.40 14.73
CA ASN A 583 -2.29 14.00 14.42
C ASN A 583 -2.58 15.26 13.59
N ARG A 584 -2.17 16.42 14.11
CA ARG A 584 -2.54 17.76 13.64
C ARG A 584 -1.47 18.39 12.74
N LYS A 585 -0.51 17.61 12.26
CA LYS A 585 0.55 18.10 11.37
C LYS A 585 0.09 18.34 9.93
N GLY A 586 -1.18 18.06 9.63
CA GLY A 586 -1.76 18.32 8.32
C GLY A 586 -1.56 19.77 7.93
N LEU A 587 -1.25 20.01 6.67
CA LEU A 587 -1.36 21.34 6.05
C LEU A 587 -2.81 21.68 5.72
N ILE A 588 -3.68 20.67 5.66
CA ILE A 588 -5.13 20.79 5.65
C ILE A 588 -5.73 20.05 6.85
N SER A 589 -6.84 20.57 7.38
CA SER A 589 -7.61 19.91 8.44
C SER A 589 -8.23 18.59 7.95
N GLU A 590 -8.78 17.82 8.87
CA GLU A 590 -9.56 16.61 8.59
C GLU A 590 -10.72 16.86 7.63
N THR A 591 -11.28 18.08 7.65
CA THR A 591 -12.38 18.55 6.78
C THR A 591 -11.93 19.29 5.52
N GLY A 592 -10.61 19.47 5.32
CA GLY A 592 -10.04 20.09 4.11
C GLY A 592 -9.79 21.60 4.19
N ALA A 593 -9.89 22.21 5.38
CA ALA A 593 -9.51 23.61 5.56
C ALA A 593 -7.98 23.75 5.50
N ARG A 594 -7.48 24.54 4.53
CA ARG A 594 -6.04 24.82 4.39
C ARG A 594 -5.56 25.71 5.53
N LYS A 595 -4.50 25.29 6.22
CA LYS A 595 -3.81 26.04 7.28
C LYS A 595 -2.77 26.99 6.70
N GLN A 596 -2.29 27.96 7.46
CA GLN A 596 -1.29 28.94 6.99
C GLN A 596 -0.02 28.30 6.38
N ALA A 597 0.48 27.21 6.98
CA ALA A 597 1.68 26.52 6.48
C ALA A 597 1.50 25.89 5.09
N PHE A 598 0.26 25.60 4.66
CA PHE A 598 -0.04 25.17 3.30
C PHE A 598 0.49 26.18 2.27
N TYR A 599 0.21 27.46 2.51
CA TYR A 599 0.58 28.53 1.58
C TYR A 599 2.09 28.79 1.57
N VAL A 600 2.77 28.64 2.71
CA VAL A 600 4.23 28.71 2.81
C VAL A 600 4.89 27.65 1.93
N LEU A 601 4.43 26.40 2.01
CA LEU A 601 4.97 25.31 1.19
C LEU A 601 4.61 25.50 -0.30
N ALA A 602 3.38 25.91 -0.62
CA ALA A 602 2.93 26.14 -1.99
C ALA A 602 3.75 27.25 -2.69
N GLU A 603 4.11 28.31 -1.97
CA GLU A 603 4.98 29.36 -2.48
C GLU A 603 6.39 28.84 -2.79
N GLU A 604 7.00 28.08 -1.88
CA GLU A 604 8.30 27.46 -2.09
C GLU A 604 8.30 26.51 -3.31
N TYR A 605 7.25 25.71 -3.47
CA TYR A 605 7.10 24.81 -4.61
C TYR A 605 6.85 25.54 -5.93
N ARG A 606 6.16 26.68 -5.93
CA ARG A 606 6.07 27.56 -7.11
C ARG A 606 7.44 28.13 -7.48
N ARG A 607 8.21 28.62 -6.51
CA ARG A 607 9.57 29.14 -6.72
C ARG A 607 10.49 28.09 -7.34
N ARG A 608 10.47 26.86 -6.80
CA ARG A 608 11.26 25.73 -7.34
C ARG A 608 10.82 25.31 -8.74
N ALA A 609 9.52 25.29 -9.01
CA ALA A 609 9.02 24.98 -10.35
C ALA A 609 9.46 26.03 -11.40
N GLY A 610 9.49 27.32 -11.02
CA GLY A 610 9.97 28.40 -11.88
C GLY A 610 11.47 28.39 -12.12
N SER A 611 12.27 27.87 -11.20
CA SER A 611 13.74 27.78 -11.31
C SER A 611 14.23 26.66 -12.24
N ASN A 612 13.33 25.77 -12.68
CA ASN A 612 13.61 24.64 -13.58
C ASN A 612 13.21 24.93 -15.05
N ARG A 613 12.76 26.15 -15.36
CA ARG A 613 12.60 26.66 -16.74
C ARG A 613 13.79 27.56 -17.05
#